data_AF-A0A832KM18-F1
#
_entry.id   AF-A0A832KM18-F1
#
_cell.length_a   1.000
_cell.length_b   1.000
_cell.length_c   1.000
_cell.angle_alpha   90.00
_cell.angle_beta   90.00
_cell.angle_gamma   90.00
#
_symmetry.space_group_name_H-M   'P 1'
#
loop_
_entity.id
_entity.type
_entity.pdbx_description
1 polymer ?
#
loop_
_entity_poly.entity_id
_entity_poly.type
_entity_poly.pdbx_seq_one_letter_code
_entity_poly.pdbx_strand_id
1 'polypeptide(L)'
;MKKKTKKNKKKDIWSLKRISKLKRTDGLTMKTVNEYTMNAVVDCTASRNGKRVALRTYGDDESLITYAQMKSMKDSIAVTLLEAGFVHGDKIALLGESCPTWIVAYFGITSIGCVAVPILPDFSSKETCSILEHCGAKGIVVNVKNFEKVIPFIENEPSFLVRMEDLFHIPDPISSNLEDKEQF
;
A
#
# COMPACT_ATOMS: atom_id res chain seq x y z
N MET A 1 -42.54 -44.76 -8.46
CA MET A 1 -42.65 -43.56 -7.59
C MET A 1 -41.49 -42.60 -7.86
N LYS A 2 -41.79 -41.30 -8.00
CA LYS A 2 -40.94 -40.24 -8.59
C LYS A 2 -39.68 -39.91 -7.76
N LYS A 3 -38.49 -39.94 -8.38
CA LYS A 3 -37.26 -39.31 -7.85
C LYS A 3 -37.40 -37.79 -7.91
N LYS A 4 -37.44 -37.11 -6.75
CA LYS A 4 -37.37 -35.64 -6.65
C LYS A 4 -35.95 -35.18 -7.00
N THR A 5 -35.78 -34.54 -8.14
CA THR A 5 -34.57 -33.78 -8.51
C THR A 5 -34.46 -32.54 -7.61
N LYS A 6 -33.41 -32.49 -6.77
CA LYS A 6 -33.02 -31.28 -6.02
C LYS A 6 -32.67 -30.19 -7.04
N LYS A 7 -33.54 -29.18 -7.20
CA LYS A 7 -33.23 -27.94 -7.94
C LYS A 7 -32.04 -27.26 -7.26
N ASN A 8 -30.92 -27.20 -7.97
CA ASN A 8 -29.73 -26.46 -7.56
C ASN A 8 -30.10 -24.97 -7.48
N LYS A 9 -30.16 -24.40 -6.26
CA LYS A 9 -30.36 -22.94 -6.08
C LYS A 9 -29.13 -22.25 -6.67
N LYS A 10 -29.29 -21.55 -7.81
CA LYS A 10 -28.23 -20.69 -8.36
C LYS A 10 -27.77 -19.74 -7.25
N LYS A 11 -26.48 -19.75 -6.92
CA LYS A 11 -25.87 -18.76 -6.02
C LYS A 11 -26.23 -17.37 -6.55
N ASP A 12 -26.68 -16.48 -5.68
CA ASP A 12 -26.99 -15.10 -6.04
C ASP A 12 -25.65 -14.40 -6.36
N ILE A 13 -25.28 -14.36 -7.64
CA ILE A 13 -24.02 -13.76 -8.09
C ILE A 13 -24.30 -12.27 -8.31
N TRP A 14 -23.63 -11.43 -7.53
CA TRP A 14 -23.76 -9.98 -7.59
C TRP A 14 -22.92 -9.45 -8.75
N SER A 15 -23.58 -9.02 -9.84
CA SER A 15 -22.90 -8.45 -11.01
C SER A 15 -22.47 -7.00 -10.77
N LEU A 16 -21.39 -6.55 -11.42
CA LEU A 16 -20.91 -5.16 -11.35
C LEU A 16 -22.01 -4.14 -11.71
N LYS A 17 -22.83 -4.45 -12.73
CA LYS A 17 -24.00 -3.63 -13.13
C LYS A 17 -25.08 -3.54 -12.04
N ARG A 18 -25.22 -4.56 -11.21
CA ARG A 18 -26.14 -4.56 -10.06
C ARG A 18 -25.53 -3.71 -8.94
N ILE A 19 -24.26 -3.93 -8.61
CA ILE A 19 -23.54 -3.22 -7.54
C ILE A 19 -23.50 -1.71 -7.78
N SER A 20 -23.20 -1.28 -9.02
CA SER A 20 -23.13 0.15 -9.36
C SER A 20 -24.47 0.89 -9.27
N LYS A 21 -25.59 0.16 -9.26
CA LYS A 21 -26.94 0.71 -9.11
C LYS A 21 -27.45 0.68 -7.67
N LEU A 22 -26.71 0.08 -6.74
CA LEU A 22 -27.11 0.03 -5.34
C LEU A 22 -26.93 1.41 -4.70
N LYS A 23 -28.01 1.88 -4.07
CA LYS A 23 -27.99 3.05 -3.21
C LYS A 23 -27.71 2.59 -1.79
N ARG A 24 -26.70 3.20 -1.16
CA ARG A 24 -26.39 2.94 0.25
C ARG A 24 -27.34 3.74 1.13
N THR A 25 -27.61 3.21 2.32
CA THR A 25 -28.46 3.85 3.33
C THR A 25 -27.84 5.14 3.91
N ASP A 26 -26.52 5.29 3.80
CA ASP A 26 -25.76 6.47 4.22
C ASP A 26 -25.66 7.58 3.15
N GLY A 27 -26.41 7.45 2.05
CA GLY A 27 -26.42 8.44 0.96
C GLY A 27 -25.20 8.39 0.03
N LEU A 28 -24.23 7.50 0.27
CA LEU A 28 -23.09 7.31 -0.62
C LEU A 28 -23.45 6.43 -1.82
N THR A 29 -22.82 6.69 -2.97
CA THR A 29 -23.03 5.91 -4.19
C THR A 29 -22.07 4.72 -4.22
N MET A 30 -22.58 3.51 -4.46
CA MET A 30 -21.72 2.34 -4.71
C MET A 30 -21.00 2.54 -6.05
N LYS A 31 -19.69 2.77 -6.00
CA LYS A 31 -18.86 2.88 -7.20
C LYS A 31 -17.86 1.73 -7.24
N THR A 32 -18.00 0.86 -8.23
CA THR A 32 -17.16 -0.34 -8.41
C THR A 32 -15.71 0.03 -8.71
N VAL A 33 -14.79 -0.87 -8.36
CA VAL A 33 -13.41 -0.86 -8.85
C VAL A 33 -13.38 -1.87 -9.99
N ASN A 34 -12.85 -1.48 -11.16
CA ASN A 34 -12.80 -2.37 -12.32
C ASN A 34 -11.68 -3.42 -12.21
N GLU A 35 -10.70 -3.16 -11.35
CA GLU A 35 -9.58 -4.02 -11.01
C GLU A 35 -9.47 -4.17 -9.49
N TYR A 36 -9.29 -5.39 -8.98
CA TYR A 36 -9.28 -5.64 -7.53
C TYR A 36 -7.87 -5.61 -6.95
N THR A 37 -7.11 -4.54 -7.25
CA THR A 37 -5.74 -4.35 -6.76
C THR A 37 -5.66 -3.23 -5.72
N MET A 38 -4.64 -3.27 -4.86
CA MET A 38 -4.40 -2.19 -3.89
C MET A 38 -4.14 -0.85 -4.59
N ASN A 39 -3.47 -0.90 -5.75
CA ASN A 39 -3.31 0.25 -6.63
C ASN A 39 -4.67 0.89 -6.99
N ALA A 40 -5.58 0.08 -7.53
CA ALA A 40 -6.87 0.57 -8.00
C ALA A 40 -7.75 1.11 -6.85
N VAL A 41 -7.62 0.58 -5.63
CA VAL A 41 -8.32 1.10 -4.43
C VAL A 41 -7.88 2.53 -4.13
N VAL A 42 -6.57 2.81 -4.13
CA VAL A 42 -6.04 4.15 -3.87
C VAL A 42 -6.41 5.10 -5.00
N ASP A 43 -6.18 4.73 -6.26
CA ASP A 43 -6.45 5.58 -7.43
C ASP A 43 -7.93 5.93 -7.57
N CYS A 44 -8.82 4.95 -7.39
CA CYS A 44 -10.26 5.18 -7.44
C CYS A 44 -10.74 6.06 -6.28
N THR A 45 -10.17 5.91 -5.09
CA THR A 45 -10.61 6.70 -3.94
C THR A 45 -10.10 8.14 -4.03
N ALA A 46 -8.86 8.34 -4.47
CA ALA A 46 -8.27 9.65 -4.71
C ALA A 46 -8.99 10.43 -5.81
N SER A 47 -9.32 9.81 -6.94
CA SER A 47 -10.09 10.48 -8.00
C SER A 47 -11.49 10.93 -7.56
N ARG A 48 -12.09 10.27 -6.56
CA ARG A 48 -13.44 10.59 -6.06
C ARG A 48 -13.43 11.57 -4.89
N ASN A 49 -12.41 11.50 -4.04
CA ASN A 49 -12.36 12.15 -2.74
C ASN A 49 -11.08 12.98 -2.54
N GLY A 50 -10.40 13.39 -3.61
CA GLY A 50 -9.04 13.94 -3.55
C GLY A 50 -8.79 15.00 -2.48
N LYS A 51 -9.75 15.93 -2.28
CA LYS A 51 -9.65 17.02 -1.28
C LYS A 51 -10.01 16.61 0.16
N ARG A 52 -10.56 15.40 0.37
CA ARG A 52 -10.94 14.92 1.70
C ARG A 52 -9.72 14.35 2.42
N VAL A 53 -9.73 14.47 3.74
CA VAL A 53 -8.72 13.85 4.61
C VAL A 53 -8.80 12.33 4.50
N ALA A 54 -7.66 11.69 4.24
CA ALA A 54 -7.50 10.25 4.20
C ALA A 54 -6.87 9.73 5.49
N LEU A 55 -5.76 10.35 5.91
CA LEU A 55 -4.95 9.94 7.05
C LEU A 55 -4.61 11.13 7.92
N ARG A 56 -4.46 10.88 9.23
CA ARG A 56 -3.90 11.81 10.20
C ARG A 56 -3.40 11.04 11.42
N THR A 57 -2.39 11.56 12.07
CA THR A 57 -2.01 11.18 13.43
C THR A 57 -2.94 11.86 14.43
N TYR A 58 -3.36 11.14 15.47
CA TYR A 58 -4.21 11.73 16.49
C TYR A 58 -3.45 12.79 17.30
N GLY A 59 -4.01 13.99 17.41
CA GLY A 59 -3.40 15.09 18.17
C GLY A 59 -2.30 15.86 17.42
N ASP A 60 -2.09 15.56 16.13
CA ASP A 60 -1.14 16.25 15.27
C ASP A 60 -1.84 16.62 13.95
N ASP A 61 -2.33 17.85 13.88
CA ASP A 61 -3.04 18.36 12.71
C ASP A 61 -2.12 18.62 11.51
N GLU A 62 -0.80 18.72 11.72
CA GLU A 62 0.18 18.90 10.63
C GLU A 62 0.41 17.60 9.85
N SER A 63 0.13 16.45 10.46
CA SER A 63 0.19 15.13 9.81
C SER A 63 -0.98 14.81 8.85
N LEU A 64 -1.82 15.79 8.54
CA LEU A 64 -2.99 15.61 7.68
C LEU A 64 -2.58 15.30 6.25
N ILE A 65 -3.01 14.13 5.76
CA ILE A 65 -2.82 13.71 4.37
C ILE A 65 -4.19 13.53 3.71
N THR A 66 -4.43 14.30 2.65
CA THR A 66 -5.62 14.14 1.80
C THR A 66 -5.50 12.92 0.88
N TYR A 67 -6.61 12.43 0.33
CA TYR A 67 -6.54 11.32 -0.62
C TYR A 67 -5.69 11.61 -1.86
N ALA A 68 -5.68 12.87 -2.34
CA ALA A 68 -4.83 13.27 -3.47
C ALA A 68 -3.33 13.18 -3.10
N GLN A 69 -2.95 13.72 -1.93
CA GLN A 69 -1.57 13.65 -1.44
C GLN A 69 -1.14 12.20 -1.19
N MET A 70 -1.99 11.39 -0.56
CA MET A 70 -1.69 9.98 -0.32
C MET A 70 -1.41 9.22 -1.63
N LYS A 71 -2.18 9.49 -2.69
CA LYS A 71 -1.91 8.91 -4.02
C LYS A 71 -0.55 9.36 -4.54
N SER A 72 -0.27 10.67 -4.50
CA SER A 72 0.99 11.24 -4.97
C SER A 72 2.19 10.58 -4.28
N MET A 73 2.18 10.55 -2.95
CA MET A 73 3.24 9.94 -2.15
C MET A 73 3.39 8.43 -2.44
N LYS A 74 2.27 7.71 -2.57
CA LYS A 74 2.28 6.29 -2.96
C LYS A 74 2.91 6.09 -4.34
N ASP A 75 2.63 6.98 -5.30
CA ASP A 75 3.22 6.93 -6.64
C ASP A 75 4.72 7.26 -6.60
N SER A 76 5.15 8.23 -5.79
CA SER A 76 6.58 8.54 -5.57
C SER A 76 7.33 7.32 -5.05
N ILE A 77 6.79 6.66 -4.02
CA ILE A 77 7.38 5.44 -3.44
C ILE A 77 7.44 4.33 -4.49
N ALA A 78 6.35 4.14 -5.25
CA ALA A 78 6.30 3.13 -6.30
C ALA A 78 7.41 3.34 -7.35
N VAL A 79 7.61 4.57 -7.80
CA VAL A 79 8.68 4.91 -8.76
C VAL A 79 10.06 4.68 -8.16
N THR A 80 10.32 5.15 -6.94
CA THR A 80 11.61 4.94 -6.27
C THR A 80 11.95 3.46 -6.10
N LEU A 81 10.97 2.62 -5.76
CA LEU A 81 11.18 1.18 -5.66
C LEU A 81 11.46 0.54 -7.02
N LEU A 82 10.76 0.96 -8.08
CA LEU A 82 11.04 0.47 -9.44
C LEU A 82 12.44 0.89 -9.92
N GLU A 83 12.85 2.13 -9.65
CA GLU A 83 14.19 2.65 -9.97
C GLU A 83 15.30 1.92 -9.20
N ALA A 84 15.00 1.50 -7.96
CA ALA A 84 15.88 0.66 -7.17
C ALA A 84 15.95 -0.80 -7.66
N GLY A 85 15.17 -1.17 -8.68
CA GLY A 85 15.21 -2.47 -9.35
C GLY A 85 14.30 -3.54 -8.75
N PHE A 86 13.34 -3.16 -7.89
CA PHE A 86 12.36 -4.11 -7.37
C PHE A 86 11.40 -4.58 -8.46
N VAL A 87 11.09 -5.88 -8.44
CA VAL A 87 10.18 -6.51 -9.40
C VAL A 87 9.02 -7.21 -8.71
N HIS A 88 8.02 -7.59 -9.51
CA HIS A 88 6.85 -8.33 -9.02
C HIS A 88 7.24 -9.53 -8.16
N GLY A 89 6.61 -9.66 -6.99
CA GLY A 89 6.84 -10.74 -6.03
C GLY A 89 8.00 -10.51 -5.06
N ASP A 90 8.82 -9.47 -5.26
CA ASP A 90 9.86 -9.11 -4.30
C ASP A 90 9.25 -8.68 -2.97
N LYS A 91 9.87 -9.10 -1.87
CA LYS A 91 9.38 -8.84 -0.52
C LYS A 91 10.12 -7.65 0.09
N ILE A 92 9.35 -6.69 0.58
CA ILE A 92 9.86 -5.51 1.26
C ILE A 92 9.25 -5.50 2.66
N ALA A 93 10.10 -5.55 3.68
CA ALA A 93 9.67 -5.50 5.07
C ALA A 93 9.25 -4.08 5.47
N LEU A 94 8.24 -4.00 6.32
CA LEU A 94 7.73 -2.75 6.89
C LEU A 94 7.79 -2.85 8.41
N LEU A 95 8.78 -2.21 9.03
CA LEU A 95 8.98 -2.20 10.48
C LEU A 95 8.79 -0.78 11.03
N GLY A 96 7.71 -0.54 11.75
CA GLY A 96 7.49 0.76 12.37
C GLY A 96 6.15 0.87 13.07
N GLU A 97 6.00 1.92 13.87
CA GLU A 97 4.73 2.18 14.54
C GLU A 97 3.64 2.60 13.55
N SER A 98 2.38 2.48 13.96
CA SER A 98 1.23 2.96 13.19
C SER A 98 1.32 4.47 12.97
N CYS A 99 1.59 4.88 11.73
CA CYS A 99 1.61 6.27 11.31
C CYS A 99 1.12 6.40 9.85
N PRO A 100 0.80 7.63 9.38
CA PRO A 100 0.37 7.84 8.00
C PRO A 100 1.40 7.37 6.95
N THR A 101 2.70 7.55 7.19
CA THR A 101 3.75 7.09 6.25
C THR A 101 3.82 5.58 6.15
N TRP A 102 3.60 4.86 7.25
CA TRP A 102 3.58 3.40 7.25
C TRP A 102 2.56 2.87 6.24
N ILE A 103 1.35 3.42 6.25
CA ILE A 103 0.28 2.97 5.35
C ILE A 103 0.52 3.44 3.90
N VAL A 104 1.11 4.63 3.69
CA VAL A 104 1.50 5.08 2.35
C VAL A 104 2.59 4.16 1.77
N ALA A 105 3.59 3.77 2.57
CA ALA A 105 4.63 2.81 2.17
C ALA A 105 4.04 1.46 1.77
N TYR A 106 3.09 0.95 2.57
CA TYR A 106 2.36 -0.27 2.25
C TYR A 106 1.65 -0.19 0.89
N PHE A 107 0.97 0.92 0.60
CA PHE A 107 0.31 1.10 -0.69
C PHE A 107 1.32 1.27 -1.84
N GLY A 108 2.44 1.97 -1.62
CA GLY A 108 3.53 2.09 -2.60
C GLY A 108 4.08 0.73 -3.02
N ILE A 109 4.50 -0.08 -2.04
CA ILE A 109 5.03 -1.44 -2.26
C ILE A 109 4.02 -2.32 -3.01
N THR A 110 2.79 -2.40 -2.51
CA THR A 110 1.78 -3.30 -3.08
C THR A 110 1.29 -2.84 -4.46
N SER A 111 1.42 -1.54 -4.79
CA SER A 111 0.98 -1.00 -6.07
C SER A 111 1.82 -1.47 -7.26
N ILE A 112 3.09 -1.79 -7.04
CA ILE A 112 4.01 -2.31 -8.06
C ILE A 112 4.07 -3.83 -8.10
N GLY A 113 3.17 -4.51 -7.36
CA GLY A 113 3.13 -5.96 -7.28
C GLY A 113 4.24 -6.58 -6.41
N CYS A 114 4.97 -5.76 -5.64
CA CYS A 114 5.82 -6.26 -4.56
C CYS A 114 4.95 -6.67 -3.35
N VAL A 115 5.52 -7.50 -2.48
CA VAL A 115 4.88 -8.01 -1.27
C VAL A 115 5.36 -7.21 -0.07
N ALA A 116 4.46 -6.45 0.55
CA ALA A 116 4.74 -5.81 1.83
C ALA A 116 4.71 -6.86 2.95
N VAL A 117 5.75 -6.89 3.81
CA VAL A 117 5.85 -7.78 4.97
C VAL A 117 5.84 -6.94 6.26
N PRO A 118 4.65 -6.73 6.88
CA PRO A 118 4.54 -6.03 8.16
C PRO A 118 5.28 -6.76 9.28
N ILE A 119 6.10 -6.02 10.03
CA ILE A 119 6.78 -6.52 11.24
C ILE A 119 6.35 -5.64 12.42
N LEU A 120 5.95 -6.29 13.52
CA LEU A 120 5.54 -5.59 14.73
C LEU A 120 6.76 -4.92 15.39
N PRO A 121 6.67 -3.64 15.78
CA PRO A 121 7.72 -2.97 16.54
C PRO A 121 8.08 -3.67 17.84
N ASP A 122 7.15 -4.39 18.48
CA ASP A 122 7.41 -5.03 19.78
C ASP A 122 8.38 -6.22 19.70
N PHE A 123 8.68 -6.71 18.49
CA PHE A 123 9.63 -7.80 18.32
C PHE A 123 11.06 -7.36 18.64
N SER A 124 11.81 -8.28 19.24
CA SER A 124 13.23 -8.13 19.47
C SER A 124 14.00 -8.09 18.14
N SER A 125 15.25 -7.64 18.19
CA SER A 125 16.14 -7.68 17.03
C SER A 125 16.30 -9.10 16.47
N LYS A 126 16.42 -10.11 17.36
CA LYS A 126 16.55 -11.51 16.95
C LYS A 126 15.31 -12.01 16.21
N GLU A 127 14.12 -11.74 16.72
CA GLU A 127 12.86 -12.14 16.08
C GLU A 127 12.66 -11.42 14.74
N THR A 128 12.99 -10.12 14.71
CA THR A 128 12.95 -9.29 13.50
C THR A 128 13.85 -9.87 12.42
N CYS A 129 15.13 -10.14 12.72
CA CYS A 129 16.07 -10.72 11.77
C CYS A 129 15.62 -12.11 11.29
N SER A 130 15.12 -12.94 12.21
CA SER A 130 14.58 -14.27 11.85
C SER A 130 13.43 -14.16 10.84
N ILE A 131 12.54 -13.16 10.99
CA ILE A 131 11.46 -12.91 10.03
C ILE A 131 12.02 -12.44 8.69
N LEU A 132 12.95 -11.48 8.70
CA LEU A 132 13.57 -10.93 7.49
C LEU A 132 14.26 -12.01 6.64
N GLU A 133 15.05 -12.87 7.28
CA GLU A 133 15.70 -14.02 6.65
C GLU A 133 14.67 -15.03 6.14
N HIS A 134 13.73 -15.45 6.99
CA HIS A 134 12.74 -16.47 6.63
C HIS A 134 11.84 -16.03 5.47
N CYS A 135 11.44 -14.76 5.43
CA CYS A 135 10.67 -14.25 4.31
C CYS A 135 11.53 -13.98 3.08
N GLY A 136 12.85 -13.87 3.19
CA GLY A 136 13.74 -13.45 2.10
C GLY A 136 13.43 -12.02 1.65
N ALA A 137 13.43 -11.09 2.61
CA ALA A 137 13.24 -9.67 2.34
C ALA A 137 14.39 -9.13 1.48
N LYS A 138 14.06 -8.44 0.39
CA LYS A 138 15.04 -7.75 -0.49
C LYS A 138 15.24 -6.28 -0.12
N GLY A 139 14.32 -5.74 0.69
CA GLY A 139 14.43 -4.40 1.24
C GLY A 139 13.63 -4.23 2.52
N ILE A 140 13.92 -3.16 3.24
CA ILE A 140 13.31 -2.82 4.51
C ILE A 140 12.96 -1.33 4.49
N VAL A 141 11.72 -1.01 4.81
CA VAL A 141 11.31 0.33 5.24
C VAL A 141 11.17 0.29 6.76
N VAL A 142 11.96 1.11 7.45
CA VAL A 142 12.01 1.13 8.91
C VAL A 142 11.91 2.56 9.44
N ASN A 143 11.18 2.78 10.54
CA ASN A 143 11.22 4.07 11.23
C ASN A 143 12.48 4.19 12.11
N VAL A 144 12.90 5.41 12.45
CA VAL A 144 14.18 5.64 13.16
C VAL A 144 14.27 4.87 14.48
N LYS A 145 13.16 4.75 15.22
CA LYS A 145 13.12 4.09 16.52
C LYS A 145 13.41 2.59 16.48
N ASN A 146 13.16 1.92 15.35
CA ASN A 146 13.38 0.48 15.21
C ASN A 146 14.62 0.14 14.38
N PHE A 147 15.39 1.13 13.95
CA PHE A 147 16.58 0.95 13.11
C PHE A 147 17.61 -0.02 13.72
N GLU A 148 17.89 0.09 15.02
CA GLU A 148 18.88 -0.77 15.68
C GLU A 148 18.55 -2.27 15.58
N LYS A 149 17.26 -2.61 15.45
CA LYS A 149 16.80 -4.00 15.39
C LYS A 149 17.18 -4.69 14.09
N VAL A 150 17.38 -3.93 13.01
CA VAL A 150 17.67 -4.44 11.67
C VAL A 150 19.15 -4.37 11.30
N ILE A 151 19.99 -3.73 12.13
CA ILE A 151 21.45 -3.66 11.91
C ILE A 151 22.06 -5.04 11.62
N PRO A 152 21.80 -6.10 12.43
CA PRO A 152 22.41 -7.40 12.20
C PRO A 152 22.04 -8.00 10.84
N PHE A 153 20.86 -7.69 10.31
CA PHE A 153 20.44 -8.16 8.99
C PHE A 153 21.16 -7.39 7.87
N ILE A 154 21.24 -6.06 7.98
CA ILE A 154 21.84 -5.19 6.97
C ILE A 154 23.36 -5.39 6.86
N GLU A 155 24.04 -5.70 7.97
CA GLU A 155 25.48 -5.98 7.97
C GLU A 155 25.84 -7.27 7.22
N ASN A 156 24.94 -8.25 7.20
CA ASN A 156 25.18 -9.55 6.56
C ASN A 156 24.89 -9.53 5.05
N GLU A 157 23.91 -8.74 4.61
CA GLU A 157 23.56 -8.62 3.20
C GLU A 157 23.08 -7.19 2.93
N PRO A 158 23.61 -6.48 1.91
CA PRO A 158 23.15 -5.14 1.60
C PRO A 158 21.73 -5.22 1.06
N SER A 159 20.76 -5.13 1.96
CA SER A 159 19.35 -4.95 1.64
C SER A 159 19.07 -3.46 1.38
N PHE A 160 18.20 -3.17 0.42
CA PHE A 160 17.74 -1.80 0.20
C PHE A 160 17.03 -1.30 1.47
N LEU A 161 17.57 -0.25 2.09
CA LEU A 161 17.06 0.29 3.34
C LEU A 161 16.53 1.70 3.15
N VAL A 162 15.29 1.93 3.56
CA VAL A 162 14.67 3.25 3.52
C VAL A 162 14.14 3.62 4.89
N ARG A 163 14.44 4.84 5.34
CA ARG A 163 13.81 5.37 6.54
C ARG A 163 12.39 5.80 6.20
N MET A 164 11.44 5.41 7.03
CA MET A 164 10.02 5.71 6.81
C MET A 164 9.74 7.22 6.79
N GLU A 165 10.53 7.98 7.53
CA GLU A 165 10.47 9.44 7.62
C GLU A 165 10.95 10.13 6.34
N ASP A 166 11.87 9.51 5.59
CA ASP A 166 12.38 10.07 4.33
C ASP A 166 11.35 9.98 3.19
N LEU A 167 10.31 9.15 3.36
CA LEU A 167 9.28 8.95 2.34
C LEU A 167 8.47 10.23 2.05
N PHE A 168 8.40 11.18 2.99
CA PHE A 168 7.78 12.49 2.78
C PHE A 168 8.59 13.42 1.87
N HIS A 169 9.88 13.13 1.70
CA HIS A 169 10.80 13.97 0.95
C HIS A 169 11.08 13.42 -0.45
N ILE A 170 10.47 12.29 -0.82
CA ILE A 170 10.55 11.78 -2.19
C ILE A 170 9.77 12.75 -3.08
N PRO A 171 10.41 13.35 -4.10
CA PRO A 171 9.71 14.26 -4.99
C PRO A 171 8.56 13.54 -5.69
N ASP A 172 7.51 14.28 -6.02
CA ASP A 172 6.43 13.74 -6.85
C ASP A 172 7.02 13.22 -8.17
N PRO A 173 6.60 12.04 -8.65
CA PRO A 173 7.15 11.50 -9.87
C PRO A 173 6.79 12.42 -11.03
N ILE A 174 7.79 12.81 -11.83
CA ILE A 174 7.63 13.77 -12.94
C ILE A 174 6.43 13.37 -13.82
N SER A 175 6.23 12.06 -14.03
CA SER A 175 5.10 11.46 -14.75
C SER A 175 3.70 11.95 -14.38
N SER A 176 3.49 12.43 -13.15
CA SER A 176 2.20 12.97 -12.71
C SER A 176 1.83 14.31 -13.38
N ASN A 177 2.82 15.00 -13.96
CA ASN A 177 2.67 16.28 -14.67
C ASN A 177 3.13 16.22 -16.13
N LEU A 178 3.56 15.06 -16.64
CA LEU A 178 3.96 14.91 -18.04
C LEU A 178 2.72 14.75 -18.93
N GLU A 179 2.48 15.74 -19.79
CA GLU A 179 1.50 15.66 -20.88
C GLU A 179 2.11 15.07 -22.15
N ASP A 180 3.45 15.16 -22.31
CA ASP A 180 4.17 14.66 -23.48
C ASP A 180 5.56 14.06 -23.13
N LYS A 181 6.09 13.21 -24.03
CA LYS A 181 7.41 12.56 -23.91
C LYS A 181 8.59 13.54 -23.97
N GLU A 182 8.42 14.72 -24.56
CA GLU A 182 9.47 15.74 -24.60
C GLU A 182 9.71 16.45 -23.26
N GLN A 183 8.80 16.28 -22.30
CA GLN A 183 8.92 16.85 -20.95
C GLN A 183 9.73 15.94 -20.00
N PHE A 184 10.21 14.79 -20.49
CA PHE A 184 11.06 13.83 -19.78
C PHE A 184 12.54 14.19 -19.88
#